data_AF-A0A0U1DLQ0-F1
#
_entry.id   AF-A0A0U1DLQ0-F1
#
_cell.length_a   1.000
_cell.length_b   1.000
_cell.length_c   1.000
_cell.angle_alpha   90.00
_cell.angle_beta   90.00
_cell.angle_gamma   90.00
#
_symmetry.space_group_name_H-M   'P 1'
#
loop_
_entity.id
_entity.type
_entity.pdbx_description
1 polymer ?
#
loop_
_entity_poly.entity_id
_entity_poly.type
_entity_poly.pdbx_seq_one_letter_code
_entity_poly.pdbx_strand_id
1 'polypeptide(L)'
;MLPGAATGAHHHGDQETILYVLEGTARYRWGDRLQHVVEAGPGDFVFIPAHTPHQEVNASADRPTVWVVTRSNPDPIVVNLRELDKFAEPATREYPHP
;
A
#
# COMPACT_ATOMS: atom_id res chain seq x y z
N MET A 1 5.65 -0.08 -8.18
CA MET A 1 5.08 -1.44 -8.21
C MET A 1 4.58 -1.76 -9.63
N LEU A 2 4.85 -2.96 -10.17
CA LEU A 2 4.51 -3.32 -11.57
C LEU A 2 3.02 -3.67 -11.73
N PRO A 3 2.45 -3.67 -12.95
CA PRO A 3 1.07 -4.09 -13.17
C PRO A 3 0.78 -5.48 -12.60
N GLY A 4 -0.40 -5.63 -11.99
CA GLY A 4 -0.85 -6.88 -11.38
C GLY A 4 -0.18 -7.23 -10.04
N ALA A 5 0.68 -6.34 -9.53
CA ALA A 5 1.31 -6.54 -8.23
C ALA A 5 0.49 -5.90 -7.09
N ALA A 6 0.54 -6.54 -5.94
CA ALA A 6 -0.09 -6.11 -4.70
C ALA A 6 0.78 -6.49 -3.50
N THR A 7 0.69 -5.73 -2.43
CA THR A 7 1.29 -6.05 -1.14
C THR A 7 0.43 -7.06 -0.37
N GLY A 8 0.98 -7.66 0.69
CA GLY A 8 0.17 -8.28 1.73
C GLY A 8 -0.43 -7.22 2.67
N ALA A 9 -1.39 -7.62 3.50
CA ALA A 9 -1.91 -6.75 4.54
C ALA A 9 -0.81 -6.46 5.59
N HIS A 10 -0.60 -5.20 5.95
CA HIS A 10 0.43 -4.83 6.92
C HIS A 10 0.16 -3.49 7.62
N HIS A 11 1.00 -3.16 8.60
CA HIS A 11 1.12 -1.81 9.16
C HIS A 11 2.59 -1.45 9.43
N HIS A 12 2.86 -0.17 9.74
CA HIS A 12 4.21 0.36 9.96
C HIS A 12 4.51 0.66 11.43
N GLY A 13 3.93 -0.11 12.36
CA GLY A 13 4.06 0.16 13.80
C GLY A 13 3.61 1.59 14.16
N ASP A 14 4.42 2.27 14.98
CA ASP A 14 4.18 3.66 15.42
C ASP A 14 4.47 4.71 14.33
N GLN A 15 4.83 4.31 13.11
CA GLN A 15 5.13 5.24 12.04
C GLN A 15 3.85 5.69 11.34
N GLU A 16 3.75 7.00 11.12
CA GLU A 16 2.82 7.57 10.16
C GLU A 16 3.48 7.56 8.78
N THR A 17 2.71 7.26 7.73
CA THR A 17 3.21 7.18 6.36
C THR A 17 2.46 8.15 5.46
N ILE A 18 3.20 8.85 4.61
CA ILE A 18 2.66 9.61 3.48
C ILE A 18 3.20 8.99 2.20
N LEU A 19 2.30 8.67 1.27
CA LEU A 19 2.64 8.33 -0.10
C LEU A 19 2.27 9.49 -1.02
N TYR A 20 3.21 9.95 -1.83
CA TYR A 20 2.96 10.87 -2.93
C TYR A 20 3.09 10.12 -4.25
N VAL A 21 2.02 10.08 -5.05
CA VAL A 21 1.99 9.29 -6.29
C VAL A 21 2.62 10.09 -7.43
N LEU A 22 3.61 9.48 -8.08
CA LEU A 22 4.33 10.04 -9.23
C LEU A 22 3.80 9.52 -10.57
N GLU A 23 3.41 8.25 -10.63
CA GLU A 23 2.97 7.57 -11.85
C GLU A 23 1.95 6.49 -11.52
N GLY A 24 1.07 6.18 -12.49
CA GLY A 24 0.11 5.09 -12.40
C GLY A 24 -1.09 5.41 -11.52
N THR A 25 -1.84 4.36 -11.17
CA THR A 25 -2.98 4.42 -10.26
C THR A 25 -2.73 3.46 -9.11
N ALA A 26 -2.45 3.99 -7.93
CA ALA A 26 -2.25 3.20 -6.71
C ALA A 26 -3.60 3.05 -5.99
N ARG A 27 -4.02 1.81 -5.76
CA ARG A 27 -5.20 1.51 -4.94
C ARG A 27 -4.76 1.17 -3.54
N TYR A 28 -5.39 1.80 -2.57
CA TYR A 28 -5.14 1.60 -1.15
C TYR A 28 -6.39 1.01 -0.52
N ARG A 29 -6.22 -0.08 0.21
CA ARG A 29 -7.27 -0.73 0.98
C ARG A 29 -6.95 -0.67 2.46
N TRP A 30 -7.95 -0.41 3.31
CA TRP A 30 -7.72 -0.31 4.77
C TRP A 30 -8.93 -0.70 5.62
N GLY A 31 -8.71 -0.75 6.93
CA GLY A 31 -9.67 -1.15 7.96
C GLY A 31 -9.50 -2.61 8.37
N ASP A 32 -10.22 -3.03 9.41
CA ASP A 32 -10.07 -4.36 10.04
C ASP A 32 -10.19 -5.55 9.09
N ARG A 33 -10.84 -5.36 7.92
CA ARG A 33 -10.98 -6.36 6.86
C ARG A 33 -10.62 -5.81 5.48
N LEU A 34 -9.80 -4.75 5.41
CA LEU A 34 -9.42 -4.09 4.15
C LEU A 34 -10.64 -3.69 3.28
N GLN A 35 -11.75 -3.31 3.94
CA GLN A 35 -13.03 -3.07 3.31
C GLN A 35 -13.17 -1.68 2.70
N HIS A 36 -12.37 -0.73 3.17
CA HIS A 36 -12.35 0.60 2.60
C HIS A 36 -11.33 0.64 1.47
N VAL A 37 -11.66 1.37 0.40
CA VAL A 37 -10.85 1.43 -0.82
C VAL A 37 -10.80 2.86 -1.33
N VAL A 38 -9.63 3.30 -1.76
CA VAL A 38 -9.43 4.54 -2.49
C VAL A 38 -8.38 4.31 -3.58
N GLU A 39 -8.51 5.01 -4.70
CA GLU A 39 -7.50 5.06 -5.74
C GLU A 39 -6.90 6.46 -5.79
N ALA A 40 -5.58 6.53 -5.91
CA ALA A 40 -4.81 7.77 -5.99
C ALA A 40 -3.98 7.76 -7.27
N GLY A 41 -4.00 8.88 -8.00
CA GLY A 41 -3.26 9.11 -9.23
C GLY A 41 -2.12 10.12 -9.04
N PRO A 42 -1.38 10.45 -10.11
CA PRO A 42 -0.23 11.34 -10.02
C PRO A 42 -0.61 12.71 -9.46
N GLY A 43 0.14 13.17 -8.44
CA GLY A 43 -0.14 14.42 -7.73
C GLY A 43 -0.93 14.24 -6.43
N ASP A 44 -1.54 13.08 -6.22
CA ASP A 44 -2.29 12.79 -4.99
C ASP A 44 -1.37 12.38 -3.84
N PHE A 45 -1.84 12.68 -2.62
CA PHE A 45 -1.25 12.23 -1.38
C PHE A 45 -2.17 11.23 -0.68
N VAL A 46 -1.59 10.17 -0.13
CA VAL A 46 -2.27 9.23 0.75
C VAL A 46 -1.59 9.25 2.11
N PHE A 47 -2.36 9.58 3.14
CA PHE A 47 -1.93 9.56 4.52
C PHE A 47 -2.41 8.28 5.20
N ILE A 48 -1.49 7.56 5.84
CA ILE A 48 -1.75 6.33 6.57
C ILE A 48 -1.29 6.54 8.02
N PRO A 49 -2.24 6.64 8.97
CA PRO A 49 -1.92 6.76 10.39
C PRO A 49 -1.18 5.52 10.92
N ALA A 50 -0.43 5.71 12.01
CA ALA A 50 0.21 4.62 12.74
C ALA A 50 -0.75 3.46 13.04
N HIS A 51 -0.23 2.23 12.98
CA HIS A 51 -0.97 0.98 13.19
C HIS A 51 -2.16 0.70 12.27
N THR A 52 -2.42 1.53 11.26
CA THR A 52 -3.54 1.29 10.33
C THR A 52 -3.23 0.05 9.47
N PRO A 53 -4.04 -1.03 9.53
CA PRO A 53 -3.90 -2.14 8.60
C PRO A 53 -4.26 -1.67 7.19
N HIS A 54 -3.36 -1.89 6.24
CA HIS A 54 -3.55 -1.50 4.85
C HIS A 54 -2.91 -2.46 3.86
N GLN A 55 -3.29 -2.28 2.59
CA GLN A 55 -2.73 -2.95 1.43
C GLN A 55 -2.64 -1.95 0.27
N GLU A 56 -1.55 -2.00 -0.47
CA GLU A 56 -1.31 -1.26 -1.70
C GLU A 56 -1.34 -2.20 -2.91
N VAL A 57 -2.03 -1.74 -3.95
CA VAL A 57 -2.21 -2.49 -5.19
C VAL A 57 -1.90 -1.56 -6.35
N ASN A 58 -1.20 -2.08 -7.36
CA ASN A 58 -1.14 -1.38 -8.64
C ASN A 58 -2.45 -1.64 -9.40
N ALA A 59 -3.32 -0.64 -9.47
CA ALA A 59 -4.59 -0.70 -10.19
C ALA A 59 -4.46 -0.39 -11.69
N SER A 60 -3.29 0.07 -12.15
CA SER A 60 -3.00 0.22 -13.58
C SER A 60 -2.77 -1.14 -14.23
N ALA A 61 -3.43 -1.37 -15.37
CA ALA A 61 -3.33 -2.63 -16.11
C ALA A 61 -2.02 -2.75 -16.92
N ASP A 62 -1.44 -1.61 -17.33
CA ASP A 62 -0.40 -1.55 -18.36
C ASP A 62 0.89 -0.80 -17.95
N ARG A 63 0.88 -0.11 -16.81
CA ARG A 63 2.02 0.70 -16.35
C ARG A 63 2.30 0.54 -14.85
N PRO A 64 3.55 0.75 -14.41
CA PRO A 64 3.86 0.74 -12.99
C PRO A 64 3.15 1.88 -12.25
N THR A 65 2.92 1.65 -10.96
CA THR A 65 2.75 2.75 -10.01
C THR A 65 4.09 3.13 -9.44
N VAL A 66 4.35 4.43 -9.32
CA VAL A 66 5.58 4.96 -8.70
C VAL A 66 5.15 5.95 -7.65
N TRP A 67 5.74 5.86 -6.46
CA TRP A 67 5.44 6.75 -5.35
C TRP A 67 6.70 7.10 -4.56
N VAL A 68 6.67 8.26 -3.91
CA VAL A 68 7.60 8.63 -2.85
C VAL A 68 6.94 8.28 -1.52
N VAL A 69 7.64 7.51 -0.68
CA VAL A 69 7.17 7.19 0.68
C VAL A 69 7.98 8.00 1.68
N THR A 70 7.28 8.73 2.54
CA THR A 70 7.87 9.41 3.69
C THR A 70 7.27 8.83 4.95
N ARG A 71 8.10 8.54 5.96
CA ARG A 71 7.67 8.05 7.26
C ARG A 71 8.17 8.96 8.38
N SER A 72 7.45 8.99 9.50
CA SER A 72 7.79 9.80 10.68
C SER A 72 9.04 9.33 11.46
N ASN A 73 9.59 8.16 11.12
CA ASN A 73 10.80 7.59 11.74
C ASN A 73 11.69 6.96 10.64
N PRO A 74 13.04 7.04 10.74
CA PRO A 74 13.96 6.44 9.77
C PRO A 74 13.97 4.90 9.73
N ASP A 75 13.56 4.20 10.78
CA ASP A 75 13.55 2.73 10.81
C ASP A 75 12.39 2.18 9.96
N PRO A 76 12.61 1.38 8.90
CA PRO A 76 11.55 0.96 7.98
C PRO A 76 10.73 -0.21 8.54
N ILE A 77 9.97 0.03 9.60
CA ILE A 77 9.14 -1.00 10.24
C ILE A 77 8.04 -1.47 9.28
N VAL A 78 7.91 -2.79 9.14
CA VAL A 78 6.81 -3.46 8.45
C VAL A 78 6.38 -4.64 9.28
N VAL A 79 5.11 -4.64 9.69
CA VAL A 79 4.48 -5.76 10.41
C VAL A 79 3.44 -6.38 9.49
N ASN A 80 3.75 -7.58 8.99
CA ASN A 80 2.86 -8.33 8.10
C ASN A 80 1.72 -8.98 8.89
N LEU A 81 0.49 -8.78 8.46
CA LEU A 81 -0.74 -9.26 9.09
C LEU A 81 -1.36 -10.40 8.27
N ARG A 82 -0.72 -11.57 8.31
CA ARG A 82 -1.08 -12.74 7.47
C ARG A 82 -2.52 -13.23 7.71
N GLU A 83 -3.07 -12.97 8.89
CA GLU A 83 -4.46 -13.27 9.23
C GLU A 83 -5.49 -12.49 8.39
N LEU A 84 -5.07 -11.37 7.79
CA LEU A 84 -5.88 -10.54 6.91
C LEU A 84 -5.73 -10.89 5.42
N ASP A 85 -4.82 -11.79 5.04
CA ASP A 85 -4.57 -12.18 3.65
C ASP A 85 -5.84 -12.70 2.95
N LYS A 86 -6.77 -13.31 3.71
CA LYS A 86 -8.08 -13.75 3.20
C LYS A 86 -8.99 -12.61 2.70
N PHE A 87 -8.71 -11.37 3.09
CA PHE A 87 -9.43 -10.17 2.64
C PHE A 87 -8.63 -9.35 1.64
N ALA A 88 -7.32 -9.58 1.54
CA ALA A 88 -6.41 -8.87 0.66
C ALA A 88 -6.73 -9.15 -0.81
N GLU A 89 -6.46 -8.17 -1.67
CA GLU A 89 -6.49 -8.38 -3.12
C GLU A 89 -5.32 -9.29 -3.51
N PRO A 90 -5.55 -10.40 -4.22
CA PRO A 90 -4.47 -11.29 -4.62
C PRO A 90 -3.59 -10.61 -5.67
N ALA A 91 -2.27 -10.69 -5.48
CA ALA A 91 -1.33 -10.28 -6.49
C ALA A 91 -1.29 -11.32 -7.62
N THR A 92 -1.38 -10.89 -8.88
CA THR A 92 -1.02 -11.74 -10.03
C THR A 92 0.48 -11.72 -10.32
N ARG A 93 1.21 -10.85 -9.62
CA ARG A 93 2.67 -10.72 -9.67
C ARG A 93 3.20 -10.38 -8.29
N GLU A 94 4.15 -11.15 -7.77
CA GLU A 94 4.75 -10.85 -6.47
C GLU A 94 5.44 -9.48 -6.47
N TYR A 95 5.23 -8.75 -5.36
CA TYR A 95 5.95 -7.53 -5.03
C TYR A 95 6.81 -7.80 -3.80
N PRO A 96 8.13 -7.94 -3.96
CA PRO A 96 9.00 -8.01 -2.80
C PRO A 96 9.04 -6.64 -2.13
N HIS A 97 8.60 -6.57 -0.87
CA HIS A 97 8.93 -5.44 -0.02
C HIS A 97 10.43 -5.51 0.30
N PRO A 98 11.18 -4.39 0.16
CA PRO A 98 12.53 -4.30 0.68
C PRO A 98 12.57 -4.41 2.21
#